data_AF-G4YWQ4-F1
#
_entry.id   AF-G4YWQ4-F1
#
_cell.length_a   1.000
_cell.length_b   1.000
_cell.length_c   1.000
_cell.angle_alpha   90.00
_cell.angle_beta   90.00
_cell.angle_gamma   90.00
#
_symmetry.space_group_name_H-M   'P 1'
#
loop_
_entity.id
_entity.type
_entity.pdbx_description
1 polymer ?
#
loop_
_entity_poly.entity_id
_entity_poly.type
_entity_poly.pdbx_seq_one_letter_code
_entity_poly.pdbx_strand_id
1 'polypeptide(L)'
;MVLRRGPHLGERSGFAISARRLLLLMWMSIGVAPLLLQARSYVRFVTPHKISKSLLPPETDVHDKTNLLDHCPVDGLFVAGIWWNVTPLYYFQVEDGKLCHFVVPQYNIHGNYFLGNKATNASSTTPSSCANESYAFKHYFYHGSIGYFAFYEEARGTYCAIDKTAYVLVGGLGTHDCNGAQLAHDRGSTEYRESYWYGISGSVWIAYRVLMLRRSYISCKRYGKRCDRMCESLRLNDAVVYVQESIRLSAYDARNYHRFALLYLLVEGLMSDLFLLIAQEGMMGRLQYISLGYNLSGVMSMLFEMLETMRWLGEKLRCLLKRLLFNYETMLLGECVCAGAMQHYLTALNRSRGFKHSQPASKFISPYVWSLVGHGVIVLGCVLVLVSVRSLGAIFYMRWKYGCFAVLTTVCCVDTTLGVRGKLVVLGGYSYDNARLYYKLSTLKAFGMMKMMEENGQDFLVLHKLYWIAIPRRDLFVIGSVHGRQVQPCPERFCTGVVTSFTQVLGGPVGGSGTRRWLRGAFDNRVDLEPATIKVASSRAESSTTVSSLRTPSQVDVKVSRPAVLESFR
;
A
#
# COMPACT_ATOMS: atom_id res chain seq x y z
N MET A 1 -57.28 -29.96 14.80
CA MET A 1 -57.92 -29.21 13.69
C MET A 1 -56.80 -28.67 12.81
N VAL A 2 -56.69 -29.23 11.61
CA VAL A 2 -55.65 -28.94 10.60
C VAL A 2 -56.00 -27.64 9.89
N LEU A 3 -55.05 -26.71 9.74
CA LEU A 3 -55.16 -25.62 8.76
C LEU A 3 -53.82 -25.29 8.12
N ARG A 4 -53.59 -25.99 7.00
CA ARG A 4 -53.05 -25.55 5.71
C ARG A 4 -51.90 -24.52 5.65
N ARG A 5 -50.77 -25.04 5.14
CA ARG A 5 -49.78 -24.37 4.27
C ARG A 5 -50.43 -23.38 3.30
N GLY A 6 -49.91 -22.15 3.26
CA GLY A 6 -49.91 -21.27 2.10
C GLY A 6 -48.54 -21.29 1.41
N PRO A 7 -48.46 -21.30 0.07
CA PRO A 7 -47.21 -21.33 -0.67
C PRO A 7 -46.63 -19.91 -0.77
N HIS A 8 -45.39 -19.71 -0.33
CA HIS A 8 -44.63 -18.55 -0.78
C HIS A 8 -44.16 -18.80 -2.21
N LEU A 9 -45.04 -18.38 -3.13
CA LEU A 9 -44.72 -18.13 -4.54
C LEU A 9 -43.51 -17.18 -4.61
N GLY A 10 -42.56 -17.57 -5.46
CA GLY A 10 -41.29 -16.88 -5.62
C GLY A 10 -41.44 -15.51 -6.26
N GLU A 11 -40.51 -14.63 -5.87
CA GLU A 11 -40.15 -13.46 -6.65
C GLU A 11 -38.67 -13.53 -7.05
N ARG A 12 -38.50 -13.56 -8.37
CA ARG A 12 -37.35 -13.12 -9.17
C ARG A 12 -36.10 -13.99 -9.17
N SER A 13 -36.11 -14.88 -10.15
CA SER A 13 -34.99 -15.26 -11.00
C SER A 13 -34.12 -14.06 -11.44
N GLY A 14 -33.17 -13.68 -10.58
CA GLY A 14 -31.88 -13.17 -11.03
C GLY A 14 -30.93 -14.36 -11.09
N PHE A 15 -30.07 -14.46 -12.11
CA PHE A 15 -29.02 -15.48 -12.15
C PHE A 15 -28.29 -15.51 -10.80
N ALA A 16 -28.50 -16.54 -9.98
CA ALA A 16 -27.80 -16.69 -8.71
C ALA A 16 -26.33 -16.95 -9.02
N ILE A 17 -25.50 -15.91 -8.91
CA ILE A 17 -24.06 -16.00 -9.13
C ILE A 17 -23.50 -16.90 -8.02
N SER A 18 -22.85 -18.00 -8.39
CA SER A 18 -22.22 -18.90 -7.41
C SER A 18 -21.17 -18.15 -6.58
N ALA A 19 -20.91 -18.58 -5.35
CA ALA A 19 -19.94 -17.93 -4.47
C ALA A 19 -18.55 -17.86 -5.13
N ARG A 20 -18.17 -18.92 -5.86
CA ARG A 20 -16.94 -18.95 -6.66
C ARG A 20 -16.88 -17.86 -7.73
N ARG A 21 -17.98 -17.63 -8.48
CA ARG A 21 -18.03 -16.59 -9.52
C ARG A 21 -17.99 -15.19 -8.91
N LEU A 22 -18.73 -14.98 -7.82
CA LEU A 22 -18.77 -13.69 -7.13
C LEU A 22 -17.39 -13.31 -6.57
N LEU A 23 -16.72 -14.24 -5.89
CA LEU A 23 -15.36 -14.02 -5.38
C LEU A 23 -14.35 -13.77 -6.50
N LEU A 24 -14.49 -14.42 -7.65
CA LEU A 24 -13.62 -14.18 -8.81
C LEU A 24 -13.82 -12.76 -9.36
N LEU A 25 -15.07 -12.31 -9.50
CA LEU A 25 -15.37 -10.94 -9.95
C LEU A 25 -14.78 -9.90 -8.98
N MET A 26 -14.97 -10.09 -7.67
CA MET A 26 -14.41 -9.19 -6.66
C MET A 26 -12.88 -9.21 -6.64
N TRP A 27 -12.25 -10.37 -6.83
CA TRP A 27 -10.80 -10.49 -6.94
C TRP A 27 -10.24 -9.77 -8.18
N MET A 28 -10.93 -9.84 -9.32
CA MET A 28 -10.56 -9.08 -10.52
C MET A 28 -10.64 -7.56 -10.25
N SER A 29 -11.73 -7.09 -9.66
CA SER A 29 -11.96 -5.65 -9.44
C SER A 29 -11.04 -5.05 -8.37
N ILE A 30 -10.85 -5.73 -7.25
CA ILE A 30 -10.11 -5.20 -6.08
C ILE A 30 -8.63 -5.58 -6.12
N GLY A 31 -8.27 -6.65 -6.83
CA GLY A 31 -6.90 -7.14 -6.94
C GLY A 31 -6.24 -6.79 -8.27
N VAL A 32 -6.78 -7.31 -9.37
CA VAL A 32 -6.12 -7.22 -10.68
C VAL A 32 -6.18 -5.82 -11.27
N ALA A 33 -7.32 -5.13 -11.21
CA ALA A 33 -7.42 -3.79 -11.79
C ALA A 33 -6.43 -2.77 -11.16
N PRO A 34 -6.27 -2.69 -9.82
CA PRO A 34 -5.22 -1.86 -9.22
C PRO A 34 -3.80 -2.26 -9.62
N LEU A 35 -3.52 -3.58 -9.74
CA LEU A 35 -2.20 -4.03 -10.19
C LEU A 35 -1.90 -3.58 -11.63
N LEU A 36 -2.89 -3.61 -12.53
CA LEU A 36 -2.70 -3.15 -13.91
C LEU A 36 -2.43 -1.65 -13.97
N LEU A 37 -3.11 -0.86 -13.14
CA LEU A 37 -2.82 0.58 -13.00
C LEU A 37 -1.39 0.81 -12.50
N GLN A 38 -0.98 0.07 -11.48
CA GLN A 38 0.38 0.16 -10.93
C GLN A 38 1.44 -0.28 -11.95
N ALA A 39 1.20 -1.37 -12.69
CA ALA A 39 2.11 -1.84 -13.73
C ALA A 39 2.25 -0.84 -14.87
N ARG A 40 1.15 -0.22 -15.31
CA ARG A 40 1.18 0.87 -16.30
C ARG A 40 2.01 2.04 -15.80
N SER A 41 1.82 2.47 -14.55
CA SER A 41 2.57 3.54 -13.92
C SER A 41 4.07 3.22 -13.87
N TYR A 42 4.42 2.00 -13.44
CA TYR A 42 5.78 1.51 -13.42
C TYR A 42 6.43 1.52 -14.81
N VAL A 43 5.73 1.03 -15.84
CA VAL A 43 6.23 1.04 -17.23
C VAL A 43 6.55 2.45 -17.70
N ARG A 44 5.72 3.46 -17.36
CA ARG A 44 5.98 4.85 -17.73
C ARG A 44 7.28 5.40 -17.14
N PHE A 45 7.60 5.02 -15.90
CA PHE A 45 8.77 5.54 -15.21
C PHE A 45 10.06 4.78 -15.51
N VAL A 46 9.97 3.48 -15.81
CA VAL A 46 11.14 2.67 -16.19
C VAL A 46 11.52 2.86 -17.66
N THR A 47 10.62 3.38 -18.49
CA THR A 47 10.92 3.64 -19.90
C THR A 47 12.02 4.70 -20.00
N PRO A 48 13.11 4.45 -20.76
CA PRO A 48 14.15 5.44 -20.97
C PRO A 48 13.60 6.74 -21.55
N HIS A 49 14.07 7.87 -21.04
CA HIS A 49 13.65 9.20 -21.48
C HIS A 49 14.83 10.01 -22.00
N LYS A 50 14.52 11.11 -22.70
CA LYS A 50 15.50 12.03 -23.25
C LYS A 50 15.03 13.46 -23.00
N ILE A 51 15.95 14.30 -22.52
CA ILE A 51 15.67 15.70 -22.24
C ILE A 51 15.67 16.47 -23.56
N SER A 52 14.66 17.32 -23.77
CA SER A 52 14.62 18.19 -24.94
C SER A 52 15.85 19.09 -25.01
N LYS A 53 16.50 19.16 -26.18
CA LYS A 53 17.72 19.95 -26.40
C LYS A 53 17.59 21.43 -25.99
N SER A 54 16.41 22.02 -26.20
CA SER A 54 16.13 23.42 -25.82
C SER A 54 16.14 23.67 -24.31
N LEU A 55 16.16 22.63 -23.50
CA LEU A 55 16.18 22.71 -22.04
C LEU A 55 17.55 22.36 -21.43
N LEU A 56 18.48 21.90 -22.27
CA LEU A 56 19.85 21.62 -21.85
C LEU A 56 20.64 22.94 -21.82
N PRO A 57 21.49 23.15 -20.80
CA PRO A 57 22.36 24.31 -20.75
C PRO A 57 23.37 24.25 -21.90
N PRO A 58 23.86 25.40 -22.38
CA PRO A 58 24.95 25.45 -23.34
C PRO A 58 26.21 24.78 -22.77
N GLU A 59 27.13 24.35 -23.64
CA GLU A 59 28.38 23.68 -23.22
C GLU A 59 29.30 24.61 -22.41
N THR A 60 29.18 25.92 -22.60
CA THR A 60 29.92 26.92 -21.83
C THR A 60 29.34 27.05 -20.41
N ASP A 61 30.20 27.17 -19.40
CA ASP A 61 29.77 27.28 -17.99
C ASP A 61 29.47 28.72 -17.53
N VAL A 62 29.30 29.63 -18.50
CA VAL A 62 29.03 31.05 -18.25
C VAL A 62 27.55 31.21 -17.94
N HIS A 63 27.23 31.28 -16.65
CA HIS A 63 25.89 31.50 -16.12
C HIS A 63 25.83 32.82 -15.34
N ASP A 64 24.70 33.51 -15.43
CA ASP A 64 24.50 34.78 -14.76
C ASP A 64 23.58 34.62 -13.54
N LYS A 65 23.89 35.39 -12.49
CA LYS A 65 23.17 35.44 -11.21
C LYS A 65 22.67 36.86 -10.89
N THR A 66 22.97 37.84 -11.73
CA THR A 66 22.53 39.23 -11.55
C THR A 66 21.06 39.38 -11.91
N ASN A 67 20.33 40.19 -11.15
CA ASN A 67 18.91 40.54 -11.38
C ASN A 67 18.01 39.33 -11.71
N LEU A 68 18.17 38.22 -10.98
CA LEU A 68 17.53 36.95 -11.30
C LEU A 68 16.02 37.04 -11.50
N LEU A 69 15.31 37.80 -10.67
CA LEU A 69 13.85 37.90 -10.75
C LEU A 69 13.37 38.75 -11.93
N ASP A 70 14.21 39.63 -12.48
CA ASP A 70 13.89 40.39 -13.69
C ASP A 70 14.07 39.52 -14.94
N HIS A 71 15.01 38.57 -14.87
CA HIS A 71 15.34 37.69 -15.98
C HIS A 71 14.55 36.37 -15.97
N CYS A 72 14.26 35.85 -14.79
CA CYS A 72 13.61 34.58 -14.52
C CYS A 72 12.42 34.82 -13.57
N PRO A 73 11.36 35.53 -14.01
CA PRO A 73 10.30 36.07 -13.15
C PRO A 73 9.28 35.04 -12.64
N VAL A 74 9.52 33.74 -12.85
CA VAL A 74 8.58 32.67 -12.53
C VAL A 74 8.56 32.40 -11.04
N ASP A 75 7.43 32.72 -10.39
CA ASP A 75 7.23 32.52 -8.95
C ASP A 75 6.57 31.16 -8.64
N GLY A 76 5.83 30.60 -9.59
CA GLY A 76 5.16 29.32 -9.39
C GLY A 76 4.89 28.52 -10.65
N LEU A 77 4.82 27.20 -10.48
CA LEU A 77 4.41 26.22 -11.48
C LEU A 77 3.02 25.70 -11.12
N PHE A 78 2.08 25.81 -12.05
CA PHE A 78 0.77 25.20 -11.94
C PHE A 78 0.73 23.95 -12.82
N VAL A 79 0.79 22.78 -12.16
CA VAL A 79 0.84 21.46 -12.81
C VAL A 79 -0.24 20.58 -12.21
N ALA A 80 -1.06 19.97 -13.06
CA ALA A 80 -2.10 19.02 -12.65
C ALA A 80 -3.06 19.51 -11.56
N GLY A 81 -3.41 20.80 -11.59
CA GLY A 81 -4.31 21.42 -10.60
C GLY A 81 -3.64 21.81 -9.28
N ILE A 82 -2.31 21.72 -9.17
CA ILE A 82 -1.54 22.05 -7.97
C ILE A 82 -0.55 23.16 -8.28
N TRP A 83 -0.45 24.12 -7.36
CA TRP A 83 0.55 25.19 -7.42
C TRP A 83 1.81 24.82 -6.63
N TRP A 84 2.98 24.96 -7.24
CA TRP A 84 4.30 24.66 -6.69
C TRP A 84 5.18 25.91 -6.66
N ASN A 85 5.95 26.07 -5.59
CA ASN A 85 6.90 27.17 -5.47
C ASN A 85 8.06 27.01 -6.46
N VAL A 86 8.50 28.08 -7.08
CA VAL A 86 9.71 28.10 -7.91
C VAL A 86 10.72 29.05 -7.31
N THR A 87 12.00 28.68 -7.35
CA THR A 87 13.09 29.59 -7.01
C THR A 87 14.19 29.50 -8.05
N PRO A 88 14.39 30.53 -8.89
CA PRO A 88 15.50 30.55 -9.84
C PRO A 88 16.84 30.70 -9.10
N LEU A 89 17.89 30.08 -9.62
CA LEU A 89 19.24 30.14 -9.05
C LEU A 89 20.26 30.84 -9.95
N TYR A 90 20.15 30.65 -11.26
CA TYR A 90 20.99 31.25 -12.30
C TYR A 90 20.32 31.08 -13.66
N TYR A 91 20.81 31.77 -14.68
CA TYR A 91 20.27 31.68 -16.03
C TYR A 91 21.34 31.78 -17.12
N PHE A 92 20.97 31.31 -18.32
CA PHE A 92 21.74 31.40 -19.55
C PHE A 92 20.95 32.20 -20.58
N GLN A 93 21.65 33.02 -21.35
CA GLN A 93 21.08 33.70 -22.51
C GLN A 93 21.06 32.73 -23.70
N VAL A 94 19.94 32.64 -24.40
CA VAL A 94 19.75 31.80 -25.60
C VAL A 94 19.03 32.61 -26.68
N GLU A 95 19.18 32.24 -27.95
CA GLU A 95 18.75 33.08 -29.11
C GLU A 95 17.29 33.56 -29.03
N ASP A 96 16.36 32.71 -28.56
CA ASP A 96 14.92 33.00 -28.51
C ASP A 96 14.36 33.22 -27.09
N GLY A 97 15.21 33.45 -26.10
CA GLY A 97 14.75 33.64 -24.73
C GLY A 97 15.81 33.44 -23.67
N LYS A 98 15.39 32.90 -22.53
CA LYS A 98 16.25 32.63 -21.39
C LYS A 98 16.06 31.21 -20.92
N LEU A 99 17.16 30.55 -20.58
CA LEU A 99 17.15 29.25 -19.91
C LEU A 99 17.50 29.45 -18.45
N CYS A 100 16.54 29.27 -17.56
CA CYS A 100 16.68 29.50 -16.13
C CYS A 100 16.78 28.16 -15.40
N HIS A 101 17.82 28.00 -14.57
CA HIS A 101 17.88 26.90 -13.63
C HIS A 101 17.06 27.23 -12.38
N PHE A 102 16.23 26.29 -11.94
CA PHE A 102 15.34 26.49 -10.82
C PHE A 102 15.31 25.30 -9.88
N VAL A 103 14.86 25.58 -8.66
CA VAL A 103 14.60 24.56 -7.64
C VAL A 103 13.21 24.71 -7.05
N VAL A 104 12.69 23.59 -6.55
CA VAL A 104 11.57 23.59 -5.59
C VAL A 104 12.13 23.06 -4.26
N PRO A 105 12.62 23.97 -3.38
CA PRO A 105 13.48 23.58 -2.26
C PRO A 105 12.85 22.57 -1.31
N GLN A 106 11.52 22.65 -1.12
CA GLN A 106 10.72 21.79 -0.23
C GLN A 106 10.68 20.33 -0.67
N TYR A 107 11.02 20.06 -1.93
CA TYR A 107 10.83 18.75 -2.55
C TYR A 107 12.08 18.27 -3.29
N ASN A 108 13.27 18.84 -3.06
CA ASN A 108 14.51 18.40 -3.72
C ASN A 108 14.33 18.26 -5.25
N ILE A 109 13.69 19.27 -5.85
CA ILE A 109 13.49 19.35 -7.30
C ILE A 109 14.53 20.27 -7.88
N HIS A 110 15.19 19.81 -8.94
CA HIS A 110 16.17 20.55 -9.71
C HIS A 110 15.87 20.42 -11.19
N GLY A 111 15.92 21.53 -11.92
CA GLY A 111 15.60 21.51 -13.34
C GLY A 111 15.88 22.84 -14.03
N ASN A 112 15.60 22.85 -15.34
CA ASN A 112 15.69 24.07 -16.13
C ASN A 112 14.33 24.36 -16.77
N TYR A 113 14.01 25.64 -16.89
CA TYR A 113 12.93 26.08 -17.74
C TYR A 113 13.42 27.05 -18.80
N PHE A 114 12.85 26.93 -19.99
CA PHE A 114 12.98 27.89 -21.07
C PHE A 114 11.80 28.86 -21.01
N LEU A 115 12.12 30.16 -21.04
CA LEU A 115 11.15 31.24 -21.12
C LEU A 115 11.38 32.03 -22.41
N GLY A 116 10.39 32.03 -23.29
CA GLY A 116 10.42 32.76 -24.55
C GLY A 116 10.30 34.27 -24.36
N ASN A 117 10.93 35.04 -25.25
CA ASN A 117 10.90 36.51 -25.25
C ASN A 117 9.70 37.13 -26.00
N LYS A 118 8.93 36.32 -26.73
CA LYS A 118 7.77 36.76 -27.52
C LYS A 118 6.46 36.26 -26.92
N ALA A 119 5.44 37.11 -26.95
CA ALA A 119 4.09 36.74 -26.58
C ALA A 119 3.53 35.66 -27.54
N THR A 120 2.77 34.73 -26.98
CA THR A 120 2.20 33.56 -27.67
C THR A 120 0.79 33.30 -27.19
N ASN A 121 0.02 32.54 -27.97
CA ASN A 121 -1.32 32.12 -27.55
C ASN A 121 -1.25 31.32 -26.25
N ALA A 122 -2.10 31.69 -25.29
CA ALA A 122 -2.23 31.00 -24.02
C ALA A 122 -2.53 29.51 -24.20
N SER A 123 -1.91 28.68 -23.36
CA SER A 123 -2.19 27.25 -23.31
C SER A 123 -3.60 26.96 -22.76
N SER A 124 -4.12 25.76 -23.00
CA SER A 124 -5.46 25.37 -22.55
C SER A 124 -5.65 25.37 -21.02
N THR A 125 -4.56 25.33 -20.25
CA THR A 125 -4.58 25.36 -18.78
C THR A 125 -4.36 26.75 -18.21
N THR A 126 -4.06 27.73 -19.06
CA THR A 126 -3.83 29.12 -18.66
C THR A 126 -5.16 29.87 -18.49
N PRO A 127 -5.33 30.68 -17.42
CA PRO A 127 -6.51 31.49 -17.22
C PRO A 127 -6.75 32.47 -18.38
N SER A 128 -8.02 32.71 -18.71
CA SER A 128 -8.41 33.66 -19.77
C SER A 128 -7.92 35.09 -19.50
N SER A 129 -7.73 35.47 -18.24
CA SER A 129 -7.13 36.76 -17.85
C SER A 129 -5.71 36.96 -18.37
N CYS A 130 -4.98 35.89 -18.68
CA CYS A 130 -3.60 35.91 -19.14
C CYS A 130 -3.46 35.76 -20.66
N ALA A 131 -4.56 35.75 -21.43
CA ALA A 131 -4.55 35.43 -22.86
C ALA A 131 -3.57 36.28 -23.69
N ASN A 132 -3.42 37.56 -23.36
CA ASN A 132 -2.59 38.52 -24.09
C ASN A 132 -1.18 38.70 -23.48
N GLU A 133 -0.95 38.16 -22.28
CA GLU A 133 0.30 38.31 -21.51
C GLU A 133 0.95 36.94 -21.25
N SER A 134 0.86 36.06 -22.26
CA SER A 134 1.32 34.68 -22.22
C SER A 134 2.59 34.50 -23.04
N TYR A 135 3.60 33.87 -22.46
CA TYR A 135 4.89 33.63 -23.10
C TYR A 135 5.18 32.12 -23.17
N ALA A 136 5.88 31.68 -24.22
CA ALA A 136 6.21 30.28 -24.39
C ALA A 136 7.02 29.76 -23.19
N PHE A 137 6.58 28.64 -22.61
CA PHE A 137 7.23 28.04 -21.45
C PHE A 137 7.40 26.54 -21.62
N LYS A 138 8.60 26.05 -21.33
CA LYS A 138 8.93 24.62 -21.30
C LYS A 138 9.84 24.37 -20.12
N HIS A 139 9.71 23.23 -19.46
CA HIS A 139 10.65 22.87 -18.41
C HIS A 139 10.88 21.37 -18.38
N TYR A 140 12.00 20.99 -17.81
CA TYR A 140 12.16 19.67 -17.22
C TYR A 140 12.65 19.82 -15.80
N PHE A 141 12.39 18.82 -14.99
CA PHE A 141 13.06 18.68 -13.72
C PHE A 141 13.22 17.22 -13.33
N TYR A 142 14.12 17.02 -12.38
CA TYR A 142 14.25 15.81 -11.61
C TYR A 142 13.83 16.07 -10.16
N HIS A 143 13.01 15.18 -9.62
CA HIS A 143 12.56 15.16 -8.24
C HIS A 143 13.21 13.99 -7.50
N GLY A 144 14.08 14.28 -6.52
CA GLY A 144 14.75 13.23 -5.77
C GLY A 144 13.79 12.32 -5.00
N SER A 145 14.00 11.00 -5.08
CA SER A 145 13.28 10.01 -4.27
C SER A 145 13.90 9.87 -2.88
N ILE A 146 13.38 8.94 -2.07
CA ILE A 146 14.04 8.44 -0.85
C ILE A 146 15.18 7.47 -1.24
N GLY A 147 15.05 6.77 -2.37
CA GLY A 147 16.10 5.90 -2.93
C GLY A 147 17.19 6.67 -3.68
N TYR A 148 18.09 5.95 -4.36
CA TYR A 148 19.21 6.54 -5.13
C TYR A 148 18.80 7.21 -6.47
N PHE A 149 17.51 7.23 -6.81
CA PHE A 149 17.00 7.72 -8.10
C PHE A 149 16.14 8.98 -7.94
N ALA A 150 15.90 9.66 -9.05
CA ALA A 150 14.99 10.80 -9.16
C ALA A 150 13.95 10.57 -10.27
N PHE A 151 12.77 11.12 -10.07
CA PHE A 151 11.70 11.12 -11.06
C PHE A 151 11.89 12.29 -12.03
N TYR A 152 11.82 11.99 -13.32
CA TYR A 152 11.86 12.98 -14.39
C TYR A 152 10.46 13.40 -14.80
N GLU A 153 10.29 14.70 -14.97
CA GLU A 153 9.13 15.30 -15.64
C GLU A 153 9.63 16.29 -16.70
N GLU A 154 8.98 16.28 -17.87
CA GLU A 154 9.08 17.36 -18.85
C GLU A 154 7.68 17.84 -19.24
N ALA A 155 7.48 19.15 -19.22
CA ALA A 155 6.20 19.77 -19.51
C ALA A 155 6.35 21.01 -20.39
N ARG A 156 5.23 21.40 -21.00
CA ARG A 156 5.12 22.56 -21.88
C ARG A 156 3.82 23.31 -21.62
N GLY A 157 3.85 24.61 -21.86
CA GLY A 157 2.67 25.45 -21.76
C GLY A 157 3.04 26.92 -21.91
N THR A 158 2.46 27.77 -21.07
CA THR A 158 2.67 29.22 -21.14
C THR A 158 2.85 29.83 -19.76
N TYR A 159 3.76 30.79 -19.68
CA TYR A 159 3.97 31.65 -18.52
C TYR A 159 3.07 32.88 -18.60
N CYS A 160 2.34 33.19 -17.53
CA CYS A 160 1.56 34.42 -17.42
C CYS A 160 2.35 35.51 -16.68
N ALA A 161 2.55 36.66 -17.34
CA ALA A 161 3.26 37.78 -16.73
C ALA A 161 2.47 38.51 -15.63
N ILE A 162 1.14 38.40 -15.63
CA ILE A 162 0.25 39.09 -14.68
C ILE A 162 0.37 38.50 -13.27
N ASP A 163 0.30 37.17 -13.16
CA ASP A 163 0.33 36.45 -11.88
C ASP A 163 1.63 35.68 -11.62
N LYS A 164 2.59 35.80 -12.54
CA LYS A 164 3.92 35.20 -12.48
C LYS A 164 3.91 33.67 -12.39
N THR A 165 2.86 33.03 -12.91
CA THR A 165 2.69 31.57 -12.86
C THR A 165 2.87 30.93 -14.24
N ALA A 166 3.61 29.83 -14.27
CA ALA A 166 3.72 28.97 -15.44
C ALA A 166 2.65 27.88 -15.41
N TYR A 167 1.79 27.85 -16.42
CA TYR A 167 0.72 26.87 -16.60
C TYR A 167 1.14 25.85 -17.63
N VAL A 168 1.23 24.58 -17.24
CA VAL A 168 1.90 23.56 -18.04
C VAL A 168 1.17 22.23 -18.05
N LEU A 169 1.37 21.50 -19.13
CA LEU A 169 0.89 20.14 -19.34
C LEU A 169 2.08 19.20 -19.47
N VAL A 170 2.10 18.15 -18.64
CA VAL A 170 3.17 17.15 -18.64
C VAL A 170 3.12 16.31 -19.91
N GLY A 171 4.27 16.22 -20.59
CA GLY A 171 4.45 15.45 -21.82
C GLY A 171 5.48 14.34 -21.72
N GLY A 172 6.42 14.43 -20.78
CA GLY A 172 7.50 13.45 -20.57
C GLY A 172 7.58 12.99 -19.11
N LEU A 173 7.79 11.68 -18.93
CA LEU A 173 8.00 11.05 -17.63
C LEU A 173 9.11 10.01 -17.74
N GLY A 174 9.82 9.79 -16.64
CA GLY A 174 10.91 8.82 -16.59
C GLY A 174 11.58 8.82 -15.22
N THR A 175 12.70 8.13 -15.11
CA THR A 175 13.51 8.08 -13.88
C THR A 175 14.99 8.02 -14.22
N HIS A 176 15.83 8.54 -13.34
CA HIS A 176 17.28 8.44 -13.50
C HIS A 176 17.98 8.19 -12.17
N ASP A 177 19.07 7.41 -12.19
CA ASP A 177 19.91 7.13 -11.03
C ASP A 177 20.77 8.35 -10.65
N CYS A 178 20.09 9.40 -10.17
CA CYS A 178 20.71 10.58 -9.58
C CYS A 178 19.89 11.03 -8.36
N ASN A 179 20.55 11.35 -7.25
CA ASN A 179 19.90 11.97 -6.10
C ASN A 179 20.92 12.74 -5.24
N GLY A 180 20.43 13.49 -4.24
CA GLY A 180 21.26 14.27 -3.33
C GLY A 180 22.13 15.30 -4.06
N ALA A 181 23.42 15.33 -3.74
CA ALA A 181 24.35 16.30 -4.34
C ALA A 181 24.51 16.12 -5.86
N GLN A 182 24.50 14.87 -6.36
CA GLN A 182 24.62 14.61 -7.81
C GLN A 182 23.45 15.21 -8.59
N LEU A 183 22.24 15.17 -8.02
CA LEU A 183 21.05 15.78 -8.62
C LEU A 183 21.19 17.31 -8.72
N ALA A 184 21.74 17.96 -7.69
CA ALA A 184 21.96 19.40 -7.69
C ALA A 184 22.98 19.88 -8.73
N HIS A 185 23.89 18.98 -9.16
CA HIS A 185 24.91 19.25 -10.17
C HIS A 185 24.60 18.65 -11.56
N ASP A 186 23.44 18.01 -11.73
CA ASP A 186 23.05 17.39 -13.00
C ASP A 186 22.73 18.45 -14.06
N ARG A 187 23.53 18.48 -15.13
CA ARG A 187 23.32 19.39 -16.27
C ARG A 187 22.40 18.82 -17.35
N GLY A 188 21.93 17.58 -17.18
CA GLY A 188 21.23 16.89 -18.26
C GLY A 188 22.20 16.25 -19.26
N SER A 189 21.65 15.52 -20.23
CA SER A 189 22.39 14.92 -21.33
C SER A 189 21.49 14.79 -22.56
N THR A 190 22.11 14.73 -23.75
CA THR A 190 21.43 14.39 -25.01
C THR A 190 21.18 12.89 -25.16
N GLU A 191 21.80 12.06 -24.32
CA GLU A 191 21.62 10.61 -24.35
C GLU A 191 20.32 10.17 -23.67
N TYR A 192 19.90 8.94 -23.96
CA TYR A 192 18.83 8.31 -23.21
C TYR A 192 19.26 8.08 -21.77
N ARG A 193 18.36 8.38 -20.84
CA ARG A 193 18.56 8.22 -19.39
C ARG A 193 17.48 7.29 -18.84
N GLU A 194 17.88 6.44 -17.91
CA GLU A 194 17.00 5.53 -17.19
C GLU A 194 17.53 5.32 -15.76
N SER A 195 16.73 4.65 -14.92
CA SER A 195 17.11 4.24 -13.57
C SER A 195 17.07 2.72 -13.46
N TYR A 196 18.23 2.11 -13.25
CA TYR A 196 18.33 0.69 -12.96
C TYR A 196 17.80 0.39 -11.56
N TRP A 197 18.00 1.30 -10.60
CA TRP A 197 17.50 1.13 -9.24
C TRP A 197 15.97 1.08 -9.20
N TYR A 198 15.30 2.05 -9.85
CA TYR A 198 13.85 2.05 -9.98
C TYR A 198 13.35 0.82 -10.74
N GLY A 199 14.04 0.47 -11.83
CA GLY A 199 13.75 -0.72 -12.61
C GLY A 199 13.73 -1.99 -11.74
N ILE A 200 14.80 -2.25 -11.00
CA ILE A 200 14.92 -3.45 -10.16
C ILE A 200 13.92 -3.43 -8.99
N SER A 201 13.89 -2.34 -8.21
CA SER A 201 13.03 -2.24 -7.02
C SER A 201 11.55 -2.32 -7.37
N GLY A 202 11.12 -1.62 -8.42
CA GLY A 202 9.76 -1.68 -8.94
C GLY A 202 9.40 -3.06 -9.50
N SER A 203 10.32 -3.72 -10.22
CA SER A 203 10.12 -5.10 -10.70
C SER A 203 9.91 -6.08 -9.56
N VAL A 204 10.74 -6.01 -8.51
CA VAL A 204 10.59 -6.85 -7.29
C VAL A 204 9.23 -6.62 -6.65
N TRP A 205 8.80 -5.36 -6.55
CA TRP A 205 7.51 -5.01 -5.96
C TRP A 205 6.31 -5.51 -6.77
N ILE A 206 6.33 -5.33 -8.10
CA ILE A 206 5.29 -5.86 -9.00
C ILE A 206 5.25 -7.39 -8.92
N ALA A 207 6.40 -8.06 -8.98
CA ALA A 207 6.48 -9.51 -8.85
C ALA A 207 5.88 -10.00 -7.52
N TYR A 208 6.19 -9.31 -6.41
CA TYR A 208 5.61 -9.62 -5.11
C TYR A 208 4.08 -9.47 -5.11
N ARG A 209 3.55 -8.38 -5.66
CA ARG A 209 2.10 -8.15 -5.78
C ARG A 209 1.41 -9.21 -6.64
N VAL A 210 2.04 -9.67 -7.72
CA VAL A 210 1.56 -10.78 -8.55
C VAL A 210 1.47 -12.08 -7.74
N LEU A 211 2.52 -12.41 -6.97
CA LEU A 211 2.52 -13.60 -6.10
C LEU A 211 1.43 -13.53 -5.03
N MET A 212 1.25 -12.35 -4.43
CA MET A 212 0.18 -12.08 -3.48
C MET A 212 -1.21 -12.23 -4.12
N LEU A 213 -1.43 -11.73 -5.34
CA LEU A 213 -2.71 -11.92 -6.03
C LEU A 213 -2.96 -13.38 -6.41
N ARG A 214 -1.92 -14.12 -6.82
CA ARG A 214 -2.02 -15.56 -7.08
C ARG A 214 -2.46 -16.33 -5.83
N ARG A 215 -1.92 -15.98 -4.65
CA ARG A 215 -2.33 -16.62 -3.39
C ARG A 215 -3.79 -16.31 -3.05
N SER A 216 -4.20 -15.05 -3.22
CA SER A 216 -5.57 -14.61 -3.00
C SER A 216 -6.54 -15.33 -3.94
N TYR A 217 -6.20 -15.45 -5.23
CA TYR A 217 -7.00 -16.18 -6.22
C TYR A 217 -7.26 -17.63 -5.79
N ILE A 218 -6.22 -18.32 -5.34
CA ILE A 218 -6.34 -19.72 -4.90
C ILE A 218 -7.21 -19.81 -3.64
N SER A 219 -7.03 -18.90 -2.68
CA SER A 219 -7.87 -18.82 -1.48
C SER A 219 -9.34 -18.61 -1.83
N CYS A 220 -9.64 -17.59 -2.65
CA CYS A 220 -10.98 -17.26 -3.14
C CYS A 220 -11.63 -18.43 -3.89
N LYS A 221 -10.88 -19.09 -4.77
CA LYS A 221 -11.36 -20.24 -5.53
C LYS A 221 -11.70 -21.42 -4.62
N ARG A 222 -10.85 -21.72 -3.62
CA ARG A 222 -11.07 -22.83 -2.67
C ARG A 222 -12.24 -22.54 -1.74
N TYR A 223 -12.30 -21.34 -1.18
CA TYR A 223 -13.38 -20.91 -0.30
C TYR A 223 -14.73 -20.90 -1.03
N GLY A 224 -14.79 -20.26 -2.20
CA GLY A 224 -16.02 -20.25 -3.03
C GLY A 224 -16.49 -21.65 -3.43
N LYS A 225 -15.58 -22.55 -3.81
CA LYS A 225 -15.93 -23.96 -4.08
C LYS A 225 -16.50 -24.67 -2.84
N ARG A 226 -16.01 -24.34 -1.64
CA ARG A 226 -16.52 -24.92 -0.40
C ARG A 226 -17.89 -24.36 -0.04
N CYS A 227 -18.11 -23.05 -0.17
CA CYS A 227 -19.43 -22.43 -0.02
C CYS A 227 -20.45 -23.08 -0.97
N ASP A 228 -20.10 -23.21 -2.25
CA ASP A 228 -20.97 -23.85 -3.26
C ASP A 228 -21.31 -25.31 -2.88
N ARG A 229 -20.33 -26.07 -2.33
CA ARG A 229 -20.54 -27.46 -1.84
C ARG A 229 -21.40 -27.56 -0.59
N MET A 230 -21.33 -26.56 0.30
CA MET A 230 -22.13 -26.50 1.52
C MET A 230 -23.51 -25.88 1.26
N CYS A 231 -23.84 -25.56 0.00
CA CYS A 231 -25.05 -24.82 -0.40
C CYS A 231 -25.19 -23.47 0.33
N GLU A 232 -24.06 -22.81 0.56
CA GLU A 232 -23.99 -21.53 1.27
C GLU A 232 -23.84 -20.38 0.28
N SER A 233 -24.82 -19.48 0.27
CA SER A 233 -24.77 -18.26 -0.55
C SER A 233 -23.87 -17.20 0.09
N LEU A 234 -23.10 -16.49 -0.74
CA LEU A 234 -22.27 -15.37 -0.29
C LEU A 234 -22.85 -14.05 -0.81
N ARG A 235 -23.00 -13.06 0.08
CA ARG A 235 -23.44 -11.71 -0.32
C ARG A 235 -22.26 -10.94 -0.93
N LEU A 236 -22.56 -9.92 -1.73
CA LEU A 236 -21.53 -9.07 -2.33
C LEU A 236 -20.60 -8.43 -1.28
N ASN A 237 -21.16 -7.87 -0.20
CA ASN A 237 -20.36 -7.28 0.87
C ASN A 237 -19.46 -8.32 1.56
N ASP A 238 -19.96 -9.53 1.79
CA ASP A 238 -19.19 -10.62 2.41
C ASP A 238 -18.04 -11.07 1.49
N ALA A 239 -18.27 -11.09 0.18
CA ALA A 239 -17.26 -11.39 -0.83
C ALA A 239 -16.16 -10.31 -0.89
N VAL A 240 -16.53 -9.03 -0.81
CA VAL A 240 -15.58 -7.91 -0.73
C VAL A 240 -14.68 -8.05 0.49
N VAL A 241 -15.26 -8.34 1.67
CA VAL A 241 -14.52 -8.55 2.91
C VAL A 241 -13.50 -9.68 2.75
N TYR A 242 -13.96 -10.85 2.28
CA TYR A 242 -13.09 -12.01 2.10
C TYR A 242 -11.93 -11.73 1.13
N VAL A 243 -12.23 -11.10 -0.02
CA VAL A 243 -11.22 -10.76 -1.02
C VAL A 243 -10.20 -9.79 -0.43
N GLN A 244 -10.62 -8.73 0.26
CA GLN A 244 -9.71 -7.76 0.87
C GLN A 244 -8.81 -8.39 1.94
N GLU A 245 -9.32 -9.30 2.77
CA GLU A 245 -8.48 -10.06 3.72
C GLU A 245 -7.48 -10.97 3.00
N SER A 246 -7.90 -11.62 1.91
CA SER A 246 -7.02 -12.52 1.15
C SER A 246 -5.89 -11.81 0.38
N ILE A 247 -6.08 -10.52 0.05
CA ILE A 247 -5.13 -9.62 -0.64
C ILE A 247 -4.25 -8.86 0.37
N ARG A 248 -4.26 -9.25 1.66
CA ARG A 248 -3.33 -8.71 2.64
C ARG A 248 -1.88 -8.78 2.13
N LEU A 249 -1.03 -7.83 2.52
CA LEU A 249 0.39 -7.79 2.13
C LEU A 249 1.21 -8.85 2.86
N SER A 250 1.17 -8.88 4.19
CA SER A 250 1.92 -9.83 5.03
C SER A 250 1.27 -11.22 5.06
N ALA A 251 2.09 -12.27 5.19
CA ALA A 251 1.61 -13.61 5.54
C ALA A 251 1.31 -13.71 7.06
N TYR A 252 0.59 -14.74 7.49
CA TYR A 252 0.23 -14.91 8.91
C TYR A 252 1.42 -15.16 9.83
N ASP A 253 2.48 -15.81 9.33
CA ASP A 253 3.73 -16.08 10.05
C ASP A 253 4.78 -14.98 9.87
N ALA A 254 4.40 -13.82 9.32
CA ALA A 254 5.31 -12.71 9.11
C ALA A 254 5.91 -12.20 10.43
N ARG A 255 7.23 -12.05 10.45
CA ARG A 255 8.01 -11.35 11.48
C ARG A 255 8.14 -9.87 11.14
N ASN A 256 8.56 -9.05 12.10
CA ASN A 256 8.62 -7.59 11.89
C ASN A 256 9.68 -7.16 10.88
N TYR A 257 10.79 -7.88 10.72
CA TYR A 257 11.75 -7.57 9.64
C TYR A 257 11.14 -7.83 8.25
N HIS A 258 10.31 -8.86 8.08
CA HIS A 258 9.57 -9.07 6.83
C HIS A 258 8.58 -7.92 6.58
N ARG A 259 7.85 -7.48 7.63
CA ARG A 259 6.93 -6.34 7.53
C ARG A 259 7.67 -5.03 7.21
N PHE A 260 8.86 -4.84 7.76
CA PHE A 260 9.71 -3.68 7.46
C PHE A 260 10.17 -3.67 6.00
N ALA A 261 10.61 -4.81 5.45
CA ALA A 261 10.96 -4.92 4.03
C ALA A 261 9.75 -4.62 3.12
N LEU A 262 8.56 -5.12 3.47
CA LEU A 262 7.33 -4.78 2.74
C LEU A 262 6.94 -3.30 2.86
N LEU A 263 7.16 -2.70 4.03
CA LEU A 263 6.91 -1.29 4.26
C LEU A 263 7.81 -0.42 3.37
N TYR A 264 9.10 -0.77 3.24
CA TYR A 264 10.03 -0.10 2.33
C TYR A 264 9.53 -0.14 0.88
N LEU A 265 9.20 -1.33 0.35
CA LEU A 265 8.68 -1.46 -1.02
C LEU A 265 7.35 -0.71 -1.22
N LEU A 266 6.51 -0.67 -0.19
CA LEU A 266 5.25 0.07 -0.22
C LEU A 266 5.48 1.60 -0.26
N VAL A 267 6.49 2.10 0.46
CA VAL A 267 6.88 3.52 0.44
C VAL A 267 7.46 3.90 -0.93
N GLU A 268 8.31 3.08 -1.53
CA GLU A 268 8.81 3.31 -2.90
C GLU A 268 7.65 3.36 -3.93
N GLY A 269 6.67 2.46 -3.78
CA GLY A 269 5.44 2.50 -4.57
C GLY A 269 4.59 3.76 -4.34
N LEU A 270 4.49 4.23 -3.09
CA LEU A 270 3.78 5.45 -2.71
C LEU A 270 4.40 6.69 -3.37
N MET A 271 5.73 6.77 -3.44
CA MET A 271 6.42 7.89 -4.08
C MET A 271 6.12 7.98 -5.58
N SER A 272 6.05 6.83 -6.27
CA SER A 272 5.64 6.78 -7.68
C SER A 272 4.20 7.27 -7.87
N ASP A 273 3.30 6.89 -6.95
CA ASP A 273 1.91 7.33 -7.01
C ASP A 273 1.81 8.83 -6.74
N LEU A 274 2.53 9.36 -5.74
CA LEU A 274 2.59 10.78 -5.39
C LEU A 274 3.09 11.61 -6.57
N PHE A 275 4.13 11.14 -7.29
CA PHE A 275 4.63 11.82 -8.48
C PHE A 275 3.62 11.81 -9.63
N LEU A 276 2.86 10.74 -9.81
CA LEU A 276 1.83 10.73 -10.85
C LEU A 276 0.67 11.69 -10.55
N LEU A 277 0.45 12.07 -9.28
CA LEU A 277 -0.53 13.10 -8.93
C LEU A 277 -0.14 14.47 -9.48
N ILE A 278 1.16 14.75 -9.58
CA ILE A 278 1.65 16.01 -10.11
C ILE A 278 1.75 16.00 -11.64
N ALA A 279 1.77 14.80 -12.24
CA ALA A 279 1.93 14.62 -13.68
C ALA A 279 0.65 14.36 -14.48
N GLN A 280 -0.46 13.99 -13.84
CA GLN A 280 -1.68 13.56 -14.54
C GLN A 280 -2.89 14.43 -14.20
N GLU A 281 -3.51 14.96 -15.25
CA GLU A 281 -4.78 15.69 -15.16
C GLU A 281 -6.01 14.79 -15.37
N GLY A 282 -7.17 15.32 -14.99
CA GLY A 282 -8.47 14.73 -15.29
C GLY A 282 -8.79 13.45 -14.51
N MET A 283 -9.53 12.55 -15.15
CA MET A 283 -10.04 11.32 -14.52
C MET A 283 -8.92 10.37 -14.08
N MET A 284 -7.80 10.36 -14.80
CA MET A 284 -6.64 9.52 -14.45
C MET A 284 -5.94 10.03 -13.18
N GLY A 285 -5.78 11.35 -13.03
CA GLY A 285 -5.31 11.94 -11.78
C GLY A 285 -6.23 11.62 -10.59
N ARG A 286 -7.55 11.65 -10.78
CA ARG A 286 -8.54 11.24 -9.75
C ARG A 286 -8.39 9.78 -9.33
N LEU A 287 -8.22 8.86 -10.29
CA LEU A 287 -7.96 7.45 -9.99
C LEU A 287 -6.65 7.27 -9.22
N GLN A 288 -5.64 8.06 -9.55
CA GLN A 288 -4.34 8.01 -8.89
C GLN A 288 -4.41 8.46 -7.42
N TYR A 289 -5.26 9.43 -7.07
CA TYR A 289 -5.52 9.79 -5.68
C TYR A 289 -6.15 8.65 -4.87
N ILE A 290 -7.04 7.86 -5.49
CA ILE A 290 -7.61 6.67 -4.84
C ILE A 290 -6.52 5.63 -4.59
N SER A 291 -5.61 5.41 -5.55
CA SER A 291 -4.44 4.54 -5.38
C SER A 291 -3.54 4.99 -4.23
N LEU A 292 -3.26 6.30 -4.14
CA LEU A 292 -2.49 6.89 -3.03
C LEU A 292 -3.16 6.58 -1.68
N GLY A 293 -4.46 6.81 -1.56
CA GLY A 293 -5.23 6.52 -0.35
C GLY A 293 -5.13 5.05 0.07
N TYR A 294 -5.25 4.13 -0.90
CA TYR A 294 -5.13 2.69 -0.66
C TYR A 294 -3.73 2.29 -0.18
N ASN A 295 -2.67 2.81 -0.83
CA ASN A 295 -1.29 2.55 -0.44
C ASN A 295 -0.97 3.12 0.95
N LEU A 296 -1.45 4.34 1.26
CA LEU A 296 -1.30 4.95 2.58
C LEU A 296 -2.06 4.17 3.68
N SER A 297 -3.25 3.67 3.38
CA SER A 297 -3.98 2.75 4.27
C SER A 297 -3.21 1.43 4.46
N GLY A 298 -2.52 0.95 3.43
CA GLY A 298 -1.58 -0.17 3.52
C GLY A 298 -0.42 0.09 4.49
N VAL A 299 0.17 1.29 4.43
CA VAL A 299 1.24 1.72 5.36
C VAL A 299 0.71 1.72 6.79
N MET A 300 -0.44 2.35 7.04
CA MET A 300 -1.07 2.39 8.35
C MET A 300 -1.36 0.97 8.89
N SER A 301 -1.89 0.09 8.04
CA SER A 301 -2.18 -1.30 8.41
C SER A 301 -0.90 -2.06 8.78
N MET A 302 0.18 -1.90 8.01
CA MET A 302 1.45 -2.59 8.27
C MET A 302 2.09 -2.10 9.58
N LEU A 303 2.07 -0.78 9.82
CA LEU A 303 2.54 -0.18 11.07
C LEU A 303 1.73 -0.71 12.26
N PHE A 304 0.40 -0.76 12.15
CA PHE A 304 -0.46 -1.29 13.22
C PHE A 304 -0.20 -2.77 13.49
N GLU A 305 -0.01 -3.59 12.46
CA GLU A 305 0.35 -5.01 12.63
C GLU A 305 1.68 -5.19 13.36
N MET A 306 2.68 -4.34 13.08
CA MET A 306 3.96 -4.36 13.81
C MET A 306 3.75 -4.00 15.28
N LEU A 307 2.98 -2.97 15.59
CA LEU A 307 2.64 -2.60 16.98
C LEU A 307 1.87 -3.73 17.70
N GLU A 308 0.93 -4.38 17.01
CA GLU A 308 0.14 -5.49 17.56
C GLU A 308 1.02 -6.71 17.88
N THR A 309 1.96 -7.06 16.99
CA THR A 309 2.92 -8.15 17.25
C THR A 309 3.91 -7.84 18.37
N MET A 310 4.28 -6.57 18.55
CA MET A 310 5.13 -6.14 19.67
C MET A 310 4.39 -6.14 21.02
N ARG A 311 3.05 -6.32 21.03
CA ARG A 311 2.19 -6.29 22.22
C ARG A 311 2.28 -4.98 23.01
N TRP A 312 2.53 -3.86 22.33
CA TRP A 312 2.64 -2.54 22.95
C TRP A 312 1.29 -1.90 23.33
N LEU A 313 0.18 -2.47 22.85
CA LEU A 313 -1.18 -1.98 23.10
C LEU A 313 -1.96 -2.93 23.99
N GLY A 314 -2.62 -2.40 25.03
CA GLY A 314 -3.60 -3.16 25.81
C GLY A 314 -4.83 -3.54 24.97
N GLU A 315 -5.49 -4.64 25.32
CA GLU A 315 -6.54 -5.26 24.49
C GLU A 315 -7.73 -4.34 24.19
N LYS A 316 -8.15 -3.51 25.15
CA LYS A 316 -9.22 -2.51 24.96
C LYS A 316 -8.82 -1.43 23.94
N LEU A 317 -7.59 -0.92 24.06
CA LEU A 317 -7.05 0.10 23.16
C LEU A 317 -6.81 -0.46 21.77
N ARG A 318 -6.30 -1.69 21.67
CA ARG A 318 -6.16 -2.45 20.42
C ARG A 318 -7.52 -2.56 19.70
N CYS A 319 -8.56 -2.99 20.40
CA CYS A 319 -9.91 -3.09 19.85
C CYS A 319 -10.45 -1.72 19.40
N LEU A 320 -10.28 -0.68 20.23
CA LEU A 320 -10.73 0.68 19.94
C LEU A 320 -10.10 1.21 18.64
N LEU A 321 -8.77 1.16 18.54
CA LEU A 321 -8.04 1.62 17.36
C LEU A 321 -8.42 0.81 16.12
N LYS A 322 -8.52 -0.52 16.25
CA LYS A 322 -8.90 -1.40 15.14
C LYS A 322 -10.30 -1.09 14.62
N ARG A 323 -11.27 -0.87 15.51
CA ARG A 323 -12.66 -0.56 15.15
C ARG A 323 -12.83 0.86 14.60
N LEU A 324 -12.08 1.84 15.08
CA LEU A 324 -12.13 3.21 14.57
C LEU A 324 -11.45 3.37 13.20
N LEU A 325 -10.26 2.78 13.04
CA LEU A 325 -9.38 3.08 11.89
C LEU A 325 -9.38 2.00 10.81
N PHE A 326 -9.68 0.76 11.18
CA PHE A 326 -9.52 -0.42 10.33
C PHE A 326 -10.85 -1.16 10.18
N ASN A 327 -11.93 -0.43 9.87
CA ASN A 327 -13.24 -1.01 9.58
C ASN A 327 -13.65 -0.85 8.12
N TYR A 328 -14.43 -1.81 7.61
CA TYR A 328 -14.87 -1.83 6.22
C TYR A 328 -15.85 -0.71 5.86
N GLU A 329 -16.69 -0.28 6.81
CA GLU A 329 -17.72 0.72 6.57
C GLU A 329 -17.14 2.11 6.26
N THR A 330 -16.00 2.47 6.87
CA THR A 330 -15.37 3.79 6.67
C THR A 330 -14.04 3.74 5.94
N MET A 331 -13.52 2.56 5.60
CA MET A 331 -12.23 2.41 4.91
C MET A 331 -12.14 3.28 3.65
N LEU A 332 -13.13 3.16 2.75
CA LEU A 332 -13.18 3.91 1.48
C LEU A 332 -13.54 5.37 1.67
N LEU A 333 -14.33 5.70 2.71
CA LEU A 333 -14.76 7.09 2.97
C LEU A 333 -13.55 8.00 3.20
N GLY A 334 -12.61 7.57 4.03
CA GLY A 334 -11.37 8.33 4.26
C GLY A 334 -10.58 8.54 2.97
N GLU A 335 -10.42 7.50 2.17
CA GLU A 335 -9.66 7.54 0.91
C GLU A 335 -10.30 8.50 -0.10
N CYS A 336 -11.63 8.48 -0.24
CA CYS A 336 -12.37 9.40 -1.10
C CYS A 336 -12.26 10.87 -0.65
N VAL A 337 -12.39 11.14 0.65
CA VAL A 337 -12.27 12.53 1.17
C VAL A 337 -10.84 13.04 0.99
N CYS A 338 -9.85 12.21 1.31
CA CYS A 338 -8.44 12.54 1.11
C CYS A 338 -8.16 12.83 -0.37
N ALA A 339 -8.67 12.01 -1.29
CA ALA A 339 -8.54 12.22 -2.73
C ALA A 339 -9.17 13.52 -3.21
N GLY A 340 -10.35 13.89 -2.70
CA GLY A 340 -11.03 15.13 -3.08
C GLY A 340 -10.37 16.40 -2.51
N ALA A 341 -9.77 16.33 -1.32
CA ALA A 341 -9.17 17.49 -0.65
C ALA A 341 -7.69 17.72 -1.01
N MET A 342 -7.01 16.73 -1.60
CA MET A 342 -5.55 16.73 -1.75
C MET A 342 -5.01 17.92 -2.55
N GLN A 343 -5.61 18.24 -3.70
CA GLN A 343 -5.13 19.34 -4.55
C GLN A 343 -5.17 20.69 -3.82
N HIS A 344 -6.26 20.94 -3.10
CA HIS A 344 -6.42 22.15 -2.29
C HIS A 344 -5.43 22.17 -1.13
N TYR A 345 -5.25 21.05 -0.44
CA TYR A 345 -4.29 20.92 0.65
C TYR A 345 -2.86 21.20 0.19
N LEU A 346 -2.40 20.57 -0.89
CA LEU A 346 -1.05 20.77 -1.44
C LEU A 346 -0.82 22.20 -1.90
N THR A 347 -1.79 22.78 -2.61
CA THR A 347 -1.74 24.18 -3.03
C THR A 347 -1.66 25.14 -1.84
N ALA A 348 -2.48 24.92 -0.81
CA ALA A 348 -2.47 25.75 0.40
C ALA A 348 -1.15 25.59 1.17
N LEU A 349 -0.62 24.37 1.26
CA LEU A 349 0.66 24.08 1.90
C LEU A 349 1.80 24.79 1.20
N ASN A 350 1.88 24.69 -0.13
CA ASN A 350 2.92 25.35 -0.92
C ASN A 350 2.83 26.88 -0.83
N ARG A 351 1.62 27.44 -0.79
CA ARG A 351 1.41 28.89 -0.60
C ARG A 351 1.60 29.37 0.83
N SER A 352 1.78 28.47 1.80
CA SER A 352 2.02 28.85 3.19
C SER A 352 3.34 29.60 3.36
N ARG A 353 3.39 30.50 4.35
CA ARG A 353 4.58 31.31 4.65
C ARG A 353 5.83 30.47 4.90
N GLY A 354 5.67 29.31 5.54
CA GLY A 354 6.78 28.40 5.84
C GLY A 354 7.39 27.77 4.59
N PHE A 355 6.56 27.32 3.64
CA PHE A 355 7.08 26.69 2.43
C PHE A 355 7.55 27.73 1.42
N LYS A 356 6.81 28.83 1.21
CA LYS A 356 7.15 29.85 0.21
C LYS A 356 8.59 30.41 0.36
N HIS A 357 9.10 30.50 1.59
CA HIS A 357 10.45 31.02 1.89
C HIS A 357 11.42 29.95 2.40
N SER A 358 11.31 28.73 1.91
CA SER A 358 12.08 27.59 2.43
C SER A 358 13.50 27.42 1.86
N GLN A 359 13.88 28.21 0.84
CA GLN A 359 15.20 28.12 0.20
C GLN A 359 16.38 28.26 1.21
N PRO A 360 16.38 29.23 2.16
CA PRO A 360 17.48 29.36 3.11
C PRO A 360 17.62 28.13 4.01
N ALA A 361 16.49 27.56 4.48
CA ALA A 361 16.48 26.37 5.31
C ALA A 361 16.98 25.12 4.54
N SER A 362 16.55 24.97 3.29
CA SER A 362 17.00 23.90 2.40
C SER A 362 18.52 23.95 2.16
N LYS A 363 19.08 25.15 1.91
CA LYS A 363 20.52 25.35 1.75
C LYS A 363 21.32 25.11 3.04
N PHE A 364 20.73 25.43 4.20
CA PHE A 364 21.40 25.27 5.50
C PHE A 364 21.53 23.80 5.91
N ILE A 365 20.47 23.00 5.76
CA ILE A 365 20.46 21.60 6.21
C ILE A 365 20.97 20.66 5.11
N SER A 366 20.29 20.67 3.96
CA SER A 366 20.55 19.91 2.74
C SER A 366 19.22 19.83 1.96
N PRO A 367 19.22 19.99 0.62
CA PRO A 367 18.02 19.80 -0.20
C PRO A 367 17.32 18.46 0.04
N TYR A 368 18.11 17.40 0.22
CA TYR A 368 17.59 16.05 0.46
C TYR A 368 16.85 15.93 1.79
N VAL A 369 17.48 16.35 2.89
CA VAL A 369 16.89 16.27 4.23
C VAL A 369 15.67 17.18 4.35
N TRP A 370 15.75 18.39 3.79
CA TRP A 370 14.61 19.31 3.79
C TRP A 370 13.43 18.77 2.98
N SER A 371 13.69 18.03 1.90
CA SER A 371 12.64 17.34 1.15
C SER A 371 11.95 16.24 1.95
N LEU A 372 12.67 15.52 2.83
CA LEU A 372 12.04 14.56 3.73
C LEU A 372 11.08 15.25 4.71
N VAL A 373 11.43 16.45 5.18
CA VAL A 373 10.53 17.26 6.02
C VAL A 373 9.31 17.70 5.20
N GLY A 374 9.51 18.20 3.98
CA GLY A 374 8.43 18.62 3.08
C GLY A 374 7.43 17.50 2.80
N HIS A 375 7.91 16.33 2.37
CA HIS A 375 7.09 15.13 2.17
C HIS A 375 6.47 14.62 3.46
N GLY A 376 7.20 14.68 4.58
CA GLY A 376 6.70 14.31 5.90
C GLY A 376 5.47 15.12 6.30
N VAL A 377 5.48 16.43 6.06
CA VAL A 377 4.30 17.28 6.30
C VAL A 377 3.11 16.85 5.45
N ILE A 378 3.33 16.56 4.17
CA ILE A 378 2.28 16.07 3.27
C ILE A 378 1.69 14.77 3.80
N VAL A 379 2.53 13.76 4.03
CA VAL A 379 2.08 12.43 4.48
C VAL A 379 1.36 12.52 5.82
N LEU A 380 1.89 13.28 6.78
CA LEU A 380 1.25 13.47 8.09
C LEU A 380 -0.11 14.17 7.96
N GLY A 381 -0.24 15.19 7.10
CA GLY A 381 -1.52 15.83 6.81
C GLY A 381 -2.53 14.86 6.22
N CYS A 382 -2.11 14.03 5.25
CA CYS A 382 -2.95 12.99 4.65
C CYS A 382 -3.41 11.97 5.69
N VAL A 383 -2.49 11.48 6.52
CA VAL A 383 -2.79 10.53 7.60
C VAL A 383 -3.75 11.15 8.60
N LEU A 384 -3.57 12.42 8.98
CA LEU A 384 -4.46 13.13 9.91
C LEU A 384 -5.89 13.20 9.37
N VAL A 385 -6.08 13.60 8.11
CA VAL A 385 -7.40 13.63 7.47
C VAL A 385 -8.00 12.23 7.39
N LEU A 386 -7.24 11.24 6.95
CA LEU A 386 -7.69 9.84 6.86
C LEU A 386 -8.16 9.31 8.22
N VAL A 387 -7.33 9.46 9.25
CA VAL A 387 -7.63 9.01 10.62
C VAL A 387 -8.86 9.71 11.15
N SER A 388 -8.96 11.03 10.96
CA SER A 388 -10.08 11.84 11.44
C SER A 388 -11.40 11.43 10.78
N VAL A 389 -11.42 11.34 9.45
CA VAL A 389 -12.62 10.97 8.68
C VAL A 389 -13.06 9.54 9.01
N ARG A 390 -12.13 8.58 9.09
CA ARG A 390 -12.46 7.19 9.44
C ARG A 390 -13.02 7.08 10.86
N SER A 391 -12.41 7.78 11.82
CA SER A 391 -12.83 7.78 13.22
C SER A 391 -14.20 8.43 13.39
N LEU A 392 -14.42 9.63 12.81
CA LEU A 392 -15.70 10.32 12.86
C LEU A 392 -16.81 9.49 12.18
N GLY A 393 -16.52 8.91 11.02
CA GLY A 393 -17.46 8.02 10.34
C GLY A 393 -17.81 6.80 11.18
N ALA A 394 -16.85 6.19 11.86
CA ALA A 394 -17.07 5.02 12.70
C ALA A 394 -17.90 5.39 13.94
N ILE A 395 -17.60 6.52 14.58
CA ILE A 395 -18.36 7.06 15.72
C ILE A 395 -19.81 7.33 15.30
N PHE A 396 -20.02 8.04 14.18
CA PHE A 396 -21.35 8.31 13.66
C PHE A 396 -22.12 7.00 13.35
N TYR A 397 -21.47 6.06 12.68
CA TYR A 397 -22.04 4.75 12.37
C TYR A 397 -22.44 3.98 13.64
N MET A 398 -21.59 3.97 14.68
CA MET A 398 -21.91 3.34 15.97
C MET A 398 -23.12 3.99 16.64
N ARG A 399 -23.16 5.33 16.67
CA ARG A 399 -24.28 6.07 17.26
C ARG A 399 -25.59 5.80 16.53
N TRP A 400 -25.54 5.67 15.21
CA TRP A 400 -26.69 5.38 14.36
C TRP A 400 -27.16 3.92 14.50
N LYS A 401 -26.23 2.96 14.46
CA LYS A 401 -26.57 1.53 14.40
C LYS A 401 -26.87 0.89 15.74
N TYR A 402 -26.12 1.24 16.78
CA TYR A 402 -26.19 0.61 18.11
C TYR A 402 -26.69 1.55 19.20
N GLY A 403 -26.86 2.85 18.90
CA GLY A 403 -27.28 3.85 19.90
C GLY A 403 -26.24 4.15 20.98
N CYS A 404 -25.08 3.48 20.97
CA CYS A 404 -24.04 3.61 21.98
C CYS A 404 -22.64 3.39 21.39
N PHE A 405 -21.61 3.79 22.15
CA PHE A 405 -20.20 3.63 21.76
C PHE A 405 -19.50 2.44 22.42
N ALA A 406 -20.21 1.67 23.25
CA ALA A 406 -19.64 0.53 23.98
C ALA A 406 -19.05 -0.53 23.03
N VAL A 407 -19.63 -0.68 21.83
CA VAL A 407 -19.13 -1.57 20.78
C VAL A 407 -17.70 -1.24 20.35
N LEU A 408 -17.20 -0.01 20.56
CA LEU A 408 -15.82 0.34 20.21
C LEU A 408 -14.79 -0.24 21.19
N THR A 409 -15.13 -0.38 22.47
CA THR A 409 -14.17 -0.75 23.53
C THR A 409 -14.40 -2.13 24.13
N THR A 410 -15.61 -2.70 24.00
CA THR A 410 -15.94 -4.02 24.56
C THR A 410 -15.10 -5.11 23.88
N VAL A 411 -14.45 -5.97 24.66
CA VAL A 411 -13.60 -7.03 24.11
C VAL A 411 -14.48 -8.21 23.66
N CYS A 412 -14.10 -8.86 22.55
CA CYS A 412 -14.74 -10.06 22.04
C CYS A 412 -13.71 -11.18 21.92
N CYS A 413 -14.02 -12.37 22.43
CA CYS A 413 -13.10 -13.51 22.39
C CYS A 413 -12.69 -13.95 20.96
N VAL A 414 -13.55 -13.69 19.96
CA VAL A 414 -13.21 -13.91 18.53
C VAL A 414 -12.14 -12.92 18.06
N ASP A 415 -12.24 -11.63 18.44
CA ASP A 415 -11.24 -10.61 18.08
C ASP A 415 -9.87 -10.90 18.71
N THR A 416 -9.87 -11.43 19.92
CA THR A 416 -8.65 -11.88 20.62
C THR A 416 -8.06 -13.13 19.96
N THR A 417 -8.90 -14.09 19.57
CA THR A 417 -8.45 -15.32 18.90
C THR A 417 -7.89 -15.05 17.50
N LEU A 418 -8.54 -14.16 16.74
CA LEU A 418 -8.03 -13.71 15.44
C LEU A 418 -6.71 -12.96 15.61
N GLY A 419 -6.64 -12.02 16.57
CA GLY A 419 -5.45 -11.21 16.82
C GLY A 419 -4.94 -10.54 15.54
N VAL A 420 -3.65 -10.73 15.26
CA VAL A 420 -2.99 -10.22 14.04
C VAL A 420 -3.47 -10.87 12.76
N ARG A 421 -4.26 -11.95 12.78
CA ARG A 421 -4.70 -12.69 11.57
C ARG A 421 -5.79 -11.96 10.78
N GLY A 422 -6.61 -11.16 11.45
CA GLY A 422 -7.59 -10.27 10.79
C GLY A 422 -6.99 -8.89 10.55
N LYS A 423 -7.02 -8.40 9.32
CA LYS A 423 -6.54 -7.05 8.98
C LYS A 423 -7.58 -5.98 9.36
N LEU A 424 -8.82 -6.18 8.93
CA LEU A 424 -9.93 -5.25 9.11
C LEU A 424 -11.06 -5.87 9.95
N VAL A 425 -12.01 -5.04 10.40
CA VAL A 425 -13.22 -5.45 11.14
C VAL A 425 -14.49 -4.95 10.46
N VAL A 426 -15.59 -5.69 10.57
CA VAL A 426 -16.90 -5.26 10.06
C VAL A 426 -17.72 -4.73 11.23
N LEU A 427 -17.88 -3.41 11.35
CA LEU A 427 -18.56 -2.77 12.48
C LEU A 427 -20.03 -3.18 12.57
N GLY A 428 -20.74 -3.23 11.45
CA GLY A 428 -22.12 -3.73 11.38
C GLY A 428 -22.23 -5.24 11.57
N GLY A 429 -21.09 -5.93 11.60
CA GLY A 429 -20.96 -7.37 11.72
C GLY A 429 -21.15 -7.90 13.14
N TYR A 430 -21.20 -7.02 14.14
CA TYR A 430 -21.42 -7.39 15.53
C TYR A 430 -22.90 -7.42 15.92
N SER A 431 -23.23 -8.26 16.89
CA SER A 431 -24.44 -8.22 17.70
C SER A 431 -24.03 -7.83 19.11
N TYR A 432 -24.65 -6.79 19.66
CA TYR A 432 -24.38 -6.32 21.01
C TYR A 432 -25.57 -6.65 21.89
N ASP A 433 -25.37 -7.55 22.85
CA ASP A 433 -26.42 -8.06 23.73
C ASP A 433 -25.85 -8.25 25.15
N ASN A 434 -26.57 -7.77 26.17
CA ASN A 434 -26.19 -7.88 27.58
C ASN A 434 -24.74 -7.48 27.87
N ALA A 435 -24.32 -6.32 27.35
CA ALA A 435 -22.94 -5.80 27.45
C ALA A 435 -21.85 -6.73 26.85
N ARG A 436 -22.23 -7.65 25.98
CA ARG A 436 -21.33 -8.60 25.31
C ARG A 436 -21.42 -8.46 23.80
N LEU A 437 -20.29 -8.67 23.13
CA LEU A 437 -20.19 -8.62 21.68
C LEU A 437 -20.12 -10.03 21.09
N TYR A 438 -20.90 -10.25 20.03
CA TYR A 438 -20.90 -11.47 19.26
C TYR A 438 -20.77 -11.15 17.77
N TYR A 439 -20.07 -11.99 17.02
CA TYR A 439 -20.03 -11.97 15.56
C TYR A 439 -21.31 -12.60 15.00
N LYS A 440 -21.97 -11.89 14.07
CA LYS A 440 -23.06 -12.46 13.27
C LYS A 440 -22.53 -13.58 12.38
N LEU A 441 -23.41 -14.52 12.03
CA LEU A 441 -23.09 -15.63 11.13
C LEU A 441 -22.58 -15.16 9.76
N SER A 442 -23.19 -14.12 9.20
CA SER A 442 -22.75 -13.52 7.94
C SER A 442 -21.32 -12.98 8.04
N THR A 443 -20.95 -12.41 9.20
CA THR A 443 -19.61 -11.88 9.44
C THR A 443 -18.58 -12.99 9.58
N LEU A 444 -18.92 -14.08 10.29
CA LEU A 444 -18.06 -15.26 10.34
C LEU A 444 -17.77 -15.79 8.93
N LYS A 445 -18.81 -15.88 8.09
CA LYS A 445 -18.69 -16.26 6.68
C LYS A 445 -17.86 -15.25 5.88
N ALA A 446 -18.07 -13.94 6.05
CA ALA A 446 -17.32 -12.90 5.35
C ALA A 446 -15.81 -12.98 5.60
N PHE A 447 -15.37 -13.34 6.81
CA PHE A 447 -13.96 -13.58 7.12
C PHE A 447 -13.47 -14.99 6.74
N GLY A 448 -14.34 -15.83 6.17
CA GLY A 448 -14.02 -17.21 5.83
C GLY A 448 -13.79 -18.12 7.04
N MET A 449 -14.32 -17.73 8.21
CA MET A 449 -14.28 -18.54 9.41
C MET A 449 -15.27 -19.71 9.30
N MET A 450 -14.79 -20.91 9.58
CA MET A 450 -15.55 -22.14 9.48
C MET A 450 -15.47 -22.95 10.77
N LYS A 451 -16.45 -23.84 10.95
CA LYS A 451 -16.50 -24.79 12.05
C LYS A 451 -15.83 -26.08 11.61
N MET A 452 -14.93 -26.61 12.43
CA MET A 452 -14.49 -28.00 12.33
C MET A 452 -15.06 -28.77 13.50
N MET A 453 -15.63 -29.94 13.22
CA MET A 453 -15.98 -30.92 14.24
C MET A 453 -14.97 -32.06 14.18
N GLU A 454 -14.32 -32.33 15.31
CA GLU A 454 -13.44 -33.48 15.48
C GLU A 454 -14.26 -34.72 15.89
N GLU A 455 -13.69 -35.92 15.75
CA GLU A 455 -14.41 -37.19 16.00
C GLU A 455 -14.95 -37.31 17.43
N ASN A 456 -14.32 -36.63 18.38
CA ASN A 456 -14.74 -36.51 19.78
C ASN A 456 -15.94 -35.55 20.00
N GLY A 457 -16.50 -34.97 18.93
CA GLY A 457 -17.61 -34.02 18.97
C GLY A 457 -17.22 -32.59 19.38
N GLN A 458 -15.93 -32.29 19.54
CA GLN A 458 -15.48 -30.95 19.88
C GLN A 458 -15.47 -30.02 18.66
N ASP A 459 -15.94 -28.80 18.88
CA ASP A 459 -16.02 -27.76 17.87
C ASP A 459 -14.79 -26.85 17.90
N PHE A 460 -14.25 -26.58 16.72
CA PHE A 460 -13.08 -25.72 16.54
C PHE A 460 -13.35 -24.63 15.51
N LEU A 461 -12.73 -23.46 15.73
CA LEU A 461 -12.70 -22.35 14.80
C LEU A 461 -11.54 -22.55 13.82
N VAL A 462 -11.87 -22.57 12.53
CA VAL A 462 -10.92 -22.84 11.44
C VAL A 462 -10.87 -21.68 10.45
N LEU A 463 -9.66 -21.38 9.96
CA LEU A 463 -9.38 -20.33 8.99
C LEU A 463 -8.42 -20.83 7.90
N HIS A 464 -8.49 -20.22 6.72
CA HIS A 464 -7.47 -20.38 5.69
C HIS A 464 -6.18 -19.64 6.09
N LYS A 465 -5.05 -20.36 6.18
CA LYS A 465 -3.75 -19.76 6.45
C LYS A 465 -3.14 -19.18 5.17
N LEU A 466 -2.82 -17.88 5.23
CA LEU A 466 -2.12 -17.18 4.14
C LEU A 466 -0.61 -17.30 4.33
N TYR A 467 0.03 -17.99 3.41
CA TYR A 467 1.47 -18.17 3.33
C TYR A 467 2.12 -17.13 2.39
N TRP A 468 3.45 -17.02 2.45
CA TRP A 468 4.22 -16.12 1.58
C TRP A 468 4.08 -16.46 0.10
N ILE A 469 4.55 -17.64 -0.31
CA ILE A 469 4.65 -18.05 -1.72
C ILE A 469 3.97 -19.41 -1.95
N ALA A 470 4.29 -20.40 -1.11
CA ALA A 470 3.72 -21.74 -1.19
C ALA A 470 2.24 -21.71 -0.78
N ILE A 471 1.39 -22.49 -1.46
CA ILE A 471 -0.03 -22.59 -1.10
C ILE A 471 -0.36 -24.07 -0.92
N PRO A 472 -0.12 -24.62 0.29
CA PRO A 472 -0.34 -26.03 0.57
C PRO A 472 -1.74 -26.47 0.20
N ARG A 473 -1.91 -27.75 -0.18
CA ARG A 473 -3.24 -28.32 -0.45
C ARG A 473 -4.12 -28.32 0.82
N ARG A 474 -3.51 -28.50 1.99
CA ARG A 474 -4.14 -28.36 3.32
C ARG A 474 -3.79 -26.98 3.86
N ASP A 475 -4.67 -26.02 3.62
CA ASP A 475 -4.52 -24.62 4.02
C ASP A 475 -5.47 -24.21 5.16
N LEU A 476 -6.27 -25.15 5.68
CA LEU A 476 -7.15 -24.93 6.81
C LEU A 476 -6.46 -25.25 8.13
N PHE A 477 -6.51 -24.29 9.06
CA PHE A 477 -5.90 -24.39 10.37
C PHE A 477 -6.89 -24.07 11.47
N VAL A 478 -6.83 -24.87 12.52
CA VAL A 478 -7.52 -24.61 13.78
C VAL A 478 -6.81 -23.48 14.51
N ILE A 479 -7.56 -22.46 14.91
CA ILE A 479 -7.03 -21.28 15.63
C ILE A 479 -7.65 -21.09 17.01
N GLY A 480 -8.74 -21.79 17.32
CA GLY A 480 -9.36 -21.76 18.64
C GLY A 480 -10.37 -22.88 18.86
N SER A 481 -10.55 -23.28 20.12
CA SER A 481 -11.59 -24.21 20.56
C SER A 481 -12.89 -23.45 20.86
N VAL A 482 -14.02 -23.98 20.43
CA VAL A 482 -15.34 -23.37 20.60
C VAL A 482 -16.08 -24.07 21.75
N HIS A 483 -16.45 -23.28 22.77
CA HIS A 483 -17.24 -23.75 23.92
C HIS A 483 -18.54 -22.96 24.00
N GLY A 484 -19.64 -23.57 23.58
CA GLY A 484 -20.91 -22.85 23.40
C GLY A 484 -20.73 -21.71 22.41
N ARG A 485 -20.96 -20.46 22.85
CA ARG A 485 -20.75 -19.26 22.01
C ARG A 485 -19.33 -18.68 22.10
N GLN A 486 -18.50 -19.14 23.02
CA GLN A 486 -17.17 -18.56 23.25
C GLN A 486 -16.10 -19.29 22.45
N VAL A 487 -15.04 -18.56 22.08
CA VAL A 487 -13.85 -19.10 21.41
C VAL A 487 -12.65 -18.84 22.28
N GLN A 488 -11.86 -19.88 22.54
CA GLN A 488 -10.61 -19.78 23.26
C GLN A 488 -9.44 -20.10 22.31
N PRO A 489 -8.37 -19.28 22.29
CA PRO A 489 -7.18 -19.58 21.48
C PRO A 489 -6.58 -20.94 21.85
N CYS A 490 -6.12 -21.68 20.85
CA CYS A 490 -5.43 -22.96 21.03
C CYS A 490 -4.19 -23.04 20.12
N PRO A 491 -3.27 -24.00 20.35
CA PRO A 491 -2.14 -24.23 19.44
C PRO A 491 -2.61 -24.45 18.00
N GLU A 492 -1.93 -23.81 17.04
CA GLU A 492 -2.28 -23.97 15.63
C GLU A 492 -2.00 -25.40 15.18
N ARG A 493 -3.00 -26.02 14.55
CA ARG A 493 -2.85 -27.35 13.95
C ARG A 493 -3.66 -27.46 12.66
N PHE A 494 -3.28 -28.42 11.81
CA PHE A 494 -4.02 -28.71 10.60
C PHE A 494 -5.45 -29.17 10.91
N CYS A 495 -6.38 -28.77 10.04
CA CYS A 495 -7.73 -29.28 10.07
C CYS A 495 -7.77 -30.77 9.69
N THR A 496 -8.21 -31.63 10.61
CA THR A 496 -8.35 -33.08 10.43
C THR A 496 -9.81 -33.55 10.37
N GLY A 497 -10.74 -32.73 10.85
CA GLY A 497 -12.16 -33.08 10.99
C GLY A 497 -13.05 -32.59 9.86
N VAL A 498 -14.36 -32.81 10.02
CA VAL A 498 -15.38 -32.36 9.06
C VAL A 498 -15.59 -30.87 9.19
N VAL A 499 -15.53 -30.15 8.07
CA VAL A 499 -15.66 -28.69 8.02
C VAL A 499 -17.06 -28.29 7.56
N THR A 500 -17.73 -27.47 8.36
CA THR A 500 -19.07 -26.94 8.08
C THR A 500 -19.15 -25.44 8.41
N SER A 501 -20.26 -24.79 8.08
CA SER A 501 -20.55 -23.42 8.51
C SER A 501 -21.01 -23.39 9.97
N PHE A 502 -20.75 -22.29 10.68
CA PHE A 502 -21.38 -22.05 11.98
C PHE A 502 -22.89 -21.83 11.83
N THR A 503 -23.65 -22.42 12.74
CA THR A 503 -25.11 -22.24 12.89
C THR A 503 -25.48 -21.31 14.04
N GLN A 504 -24.50 -20.91 14.86
CA GLN A 504 -24.67 -20.00 15.99
C GLN A 504 -23.66 -18.86 15.97
N VAL A 505 -24.02 -17.73 16.58
CA VAL A 505 -23.12 -16.58 16.77
C VAL A 505 -22.01 -16.92 17.75
N LEU A 506 -20.82 -16.34 17.54
CA LEU A 506 -19.65 -16.55 18.39
C LEU A 506 -19.18 -15.24 19.00
N GLY A 507 -18.75 -15.25 20.25
CA GLY A 507 -18.27 -14.08 20.97
C GLY A 507 -18.50 -14.17 22.47
N GLY A 508 -18.54 -13.01 23.11
CA GLY A 508 -18.59 -12.89 24.57
C GLY A 508 -17.23 -12.51 25.18
N PRO A 509 -17.18 -12.44 26.53
CA PRO A 509 -15.99 -11.99 27.25
C PRO A 509 -14.81 -12.95 27.05
N VAL A 510 -13.61 -12.40 27.19
CA VAL A 510 -12.37 -13.18 27.20
C VAL A 510 -12.24 -13.83 28.57
N GLY A 511 -12.54 -15.12 28.63
CA GLY A 511 -12.52 -15.90 29.87
C GLY A 511 -13.82 -15.75 30.68
N GLY A 512 -14.54 -16.87 30.86
CA GLY A 512 -15.65 -17.01 31.80
C GLY A 512 -15.35 -18.16 32.77
N SER A 513 -15.62 -17.91 34.05
CA SER A 513 -15.45 -18.79 35.21
C SER A 513 -15.50 -20.31 34.94
N GLY A 514 -14.32 -20.92 34.95
CA GLY A 514 -14.12 -22.35 35.17
C GLY A 514 -12.86 -22.51 35.99
N THR A 515 -13.04 -22.57 37.32
CA THR A 515 -12.14 -23.13 38.34
C THR A 515 -10.62 -22.90 38.24
N ARG A 516 -10.08 -22.25 39.29
CA ARG A 516 -8.64 -22.13 39.60
C ARG A 516 -7.90 -23.47 39.53
N ARG A 517 -7.19 -23.72 38.42
CA ARG A 517 -5.98 -24.53 38.20
C ARG A 517 -5.86 -24.51 36.68
N TRP A 518 -5.01 -23.71 36.06
CA TRP A 518 -3.60 -23.98 35.87
C TRP A 518 -2.85 -22.64 35.74
N LEU A 519 -2.30 -22.16 36.85
CA LEU A 519 -1.19 -21.22 36.80
C LEU A 519 0.07 -22.04 36.49
N ARG A 520 0.82 -21.59 35.49
CA ARG A 520 2.14 -22.09 35.03
C ARG A 520 2.07 -23.10 33.87
N GLY A 521 1.80 -22.56 32.68
CA GLY A 521 2.09 -23.19 31.38
C GLY A 521 2.23 -22.07 30.36
N ALA A 522 3.41 -21.94 29.76
CA ALA A 522 3.81 -20.84 28.90
C ALA A 522 2.77 -20.49 27.82
N PHE A 523 2.38 -19.21 27.75
CA PHE A 523 1.83 -18.61 26.52
C PHE A 523 2.97 -18.42 25.50
N ASP A 524 3.62 -19.53 25.16
CA ASP A 524 4.55 -19.64 24.05
C ASP A 524 3.70 -19.82 22.78
N ASN A 525 3.38 -18.70 22.13
CA ASN A 525 3.30 -18.72 20.67
C ASN A 525 4.73 -18.93 20.16
N ARG A 526 5.27 -20.14 20.33
CA ARG A 526 6.50 -20.55 19.63
C ARG A 526 6.14 -20.60 18.15
N VAL A 527 6.58 -19.57 17.44
CA VAL A 527 6.93 -19.70 16.03
C VAL A 527 8.09 -20.68 16.02
N ASP A 528 7.87 -21.89 15.51
CA ASP A 528 8.90 -22.93 15.46
C ASP A 528 10.22 -22.35 14.93
N LEU A 529 11.25 -22.46 15.76
CA LEU A 529 12.65 -22.28 15.39
C LEU A 529 13.10 -23.61 14.77
N GLU A 530 12.58 -23.96 13.59
CA GLU A 530 13.25 -24.85 12.63
C GLU A 530 12.42 -25.01 11.35
N PRO A 531 13.02 -24.90 10.15
CA PRO A 531 12.33 -25.27 8.93
C PRO A 531 12.13 -26.79 8.89
N ALA A 532 10.87 -27.23 8.85
CA ALA A 532 10.55 -28.62 8.51
C ALA A 532 11.15 -28.94 7.14
N THR A 533 12.23 -29.72 7.14
CA THR A 533 12.84 -30.27 5.95
C THR A 533 11.83 -31.22 5.31
N ILE A 534 11.22 -30.79 4.20
CA ILE A 534 10.39 -31.66 3.38
C ILE A 534 11.34 -32.69 2.76
N LYS A 535 11.40 -33.90 3.33
CA LYS A 535 11.97 -35.06 2.66
C LYS A 535 11.10 -35.36 1.44
N VAL A 536 11.61 -35.03 0.26
CA VAL A 536 11.06 -35.51 -1.01
C VAL A 536 11.40 -36.99 -1.09
N ALA A 537 10.41 -37.85 -0.85
CA ALA A 537 10.51 -39.26 -1.17
C ALA A 537 10.55 -39.40 -2.70
N SER A 538 11.75 -39.66 -3.23
CA SER A 538 11.95 -40.08 -4.61
C SER A 538 11.53 -41.54 -4.74
N SER A 539 10.44 -41.79 -5.48
CA SER A 539 10.09 -43.12 -5.95
C SER A 539 11.01 -43.50 -7.12
N ARG A 540 11.90 -44.47 -6.92
CA ARG A 540 12.49 -45.20 -8.06
C ARG A 540 12.68 -46.67 -7.71
N ALA A 541 12.32 -47.47 -8.71
CA ALA A 541 12.01 -48.88 -8.68
C ALA A 541 13.16 -49.78 -8.19
N GLU A 542 12.74 -50.91 -7.63
CA GLU A 542 13.54 -52.12 -7.46
C GLU A 542 14.12 -52.59 -8.80
N SER A 543 15.43 -52.79 -8.85
CA SER A 543 16.01 -53.89 -9.62
C SER A 543 17.29 -54.35 -8.95
N SER A 544 17.24 -55.59 -8.49
CA SER A 544 18.32 -56.41 -7.95
C SER A 544 19.56 -56.46 -8.84
N THR A 545 20.76 -56.22 -8.29
CA THR A 545 21.91 -57.10 -8.53
C THR A 545 22.97 -56.93 -7.43
N THR A 546 23.25 -58.04 -6.76
CA THR A 546 24.35 -58.32 -5.83
C THR A 546 25.70 -58.33 -6.55
N VAL A 547 26.72 -57.61 -6.05
CA VAL A 547 28.14 -58.05 -6.03
C VAL A 547 28.88 -57.34 -4.88
N SER A 548 29.69 -58.12 -4.15
CA SER A 548 30.55 -57.73 -3.04
C SER A 548 31.90 -57.13 -3.49
N SER A 549 32.52 -56.27 -2.67
CA SER A 549 33.90 -56.49 -2.16
C SER A 549 34.45 -55.25 -1.42
N LEU A 550 35.18 -55.54 -0.33
CA LEU A 550 36.03 -54.67 0.50
C LEU A 550 36.97 -53.73 -0.30
N ARG A 551 37.22 -52.52 0.25
CA ARG A 551 38.53 -52.02 0.76
C ARG A 551 38.54 -50.48 0.90
N THR A 552 38.71 -49.98 2.13
CA THR A 552 39.52 -48.79 2.46
C THR A 552 40.99 -49.25 2.67
N PRO A 553 42.04 -48.39 2.75
CA PRO A 553 42.05 -46.95 3.10
C PRO A 553 43.03 -46.05 2.27
N SER A 554 42.95 -44.73 2.42
CA SER A 554 44.09 -43.85 2.81
C SER A 554 43.75 -42.35 2.71
N GLN A 555 44.09 -41.62 3.78
CA GLN A 555 44.11 -40.16 3.90
C GLN A 555 45.18 -39.52 3.00
N VAL A 556 44.90 -38.32 2.46
CA VAL A 556 45.91 -37.30 2.16
C VAL A 556 45.34 -35.93 2.53
N ASP A 557 46.05 -35.26 3.44
CA ASP A 557 45.90 -33.86 3.86
C ASP A 557 46.16 -32.88 2.72
N VAL A 558 45.32 -31.84 2.58
CA VAL A 558 45.72 -30.60 1.90
C VAL A 558 45.27 -29.39 2.73
N LYS A 559 46.28 -28.60 3.11
CA LYS A 559 46.23 -27.40 3.95
C LYS A 559 45.40 -26.26 3.36
N VAL A 560 44.66 -25.63 4.26
CA VAL A 560 44.02 -24.31 4.12
C VAL A 560 45.08 -23.21 4.05
N SER A 561 44.92 -22.26 3.12
CA SER A 561 45.56 -20.94 3.20
C SER A 561 44.53 -19.84 2.92
N ARG A 562 44.40 -18.93 3.89
CA ARG A 562 43.72 -17.62 3.75
C ARG A 562 44.68 -16.64 3.05
N PRO A 563 44.16 -15.55 2.47
CA PRO A 563 44.81 -14.26 2.67
C PRO A 563 43.84 -13.20 3.18
N ALA A 564 44.41 -12.29 3.97
CA ALA A 564 43.78 -11.11 4.55
C ALA A 564 44.22 -9.85 3.77
N VAL A 565 43.24 -8.97 3.52
CA VAL A 565 43.23 -7.49 3.66
C VAL A 565 44.28 -6.64 2.91
N LEU A 566 43.77 -5.71 2.10
CA LEU A 566 44.22 -4.30 1.96
C LEU A 566 43.05 -3.52 1.27
N GLU A 567 42.25 -2.69 1.95
CA GLU A 567 42.44 -1.25 2.25
C GLU A 567 42.86 -0.35 1.06
N SER A 568 41.86 0.31 0.47
CA SER A 568 41.82 1.71 -0.05
C SER A 568 40.54 1.78 -0.92
N PHE A 569 39.57 2.68 -0.73
CA PHE A 569 39.64 4.13 -0.84
C PHE A 569 38.63 4.80 0.11
N ARG A 570 39.03 5.95 0.64
CA ARG A 570 38.18 6.97 1.29
C ARG A 570 37.46 7.80 0.25
#